data_AF-A0AA89BRW1-F1
#
_entry.id   AF-A0AA89BRW1-F1
#
_cell.length_a   1.000
_cell.length_b   1.000
_cell.length_c   1.000
_cell.angle_alpha   90.00
_cell.angle_beta   90.00
_cell.angle_gamma   90.00
#
_symmetry.space_group_name_H-M   'P 1'
#
loop_
_entity.id
_entity.type
_entity.pdbx_description
1 polymer ?
#
loop_
_entity_poly.entity_id
_entity_poly.type
_entity_poly.pdbx_seq_one_letter_code
_entity_poly.pdbx_strand_id
1 'polypeptide(L)'
;MRLYGPSKIAEQCRLHPAKEISTYCIDCQVPCCATCQVQKHQKHHISTIEDAYLSAENRLNDNVKELEKDVLPTIDQMADKTKKERSEKRVHIDRVREEVNTFRKELKEAVDESCDYLIEKLEHDETELDNLITKLNVQKGKIRELIKEVNEIIQKGDLSMIKYSPPSPSTFIPEVPTPRSTIPVFSPGRDILSIIKDRIGTVEWIEINSESRLPPTSQEQQSPPPEQQPQPELPLPPLPELLPPHSHQYYRYQNYNHQNYHHRHYQNYYHHQNYHHRHHNNNHNNN
;
A
#
# COMPACT_ATOMS: atom_id res chain seq x y z
N MET A 1 -12.08 -20.49 -63.13
CA MET A 1 -11.07 -20.23 -64.17
C MET A 1 -10.63 -18.78 -64.09
N ARG A 2 -9.48 -18.48 -63.46
CA ARG A 2 -8.86 -17.15 -63.60
C ARG A 2 -8.11 -17.16 -64.95
N LEU A 3 -8.57 -16.34 -65.90
CA LEU A 3 -8.09 -16.30 -67.29
C LEU A 3 -6.89 -15.35 -67.52
N TYR A 4 -6.18 -14.96 -66.48
CA TYR A 4 -5.02 -14.08 -66.61
C TYR A 4 -3.84 -14.74 -65.90
N GLY A 5 -3.00 -15.41 -66.68
CA GLY A 5 -1.61 -15.68 -66.29
C GLY A 5 -0.87 -14.35 -66.10
N PRO A 6 0.28 -14.34 -65.39
CA PRO A 6 1.00 -13.11 -65.10
C PRO A 6 1.27 -12.35 -66.41
N SER A 7 0.87 -11.08 -66.46
CA SER A 7 1.21 -10.16 -67.55
C SER A 7 2.68 -10.33 -67.91
N LYS A 8 2.98 -10.59 -69.19
CA LYS A 8 4.33 -10.74 -69.77
C LYS A 8 5.39 -10.03 -68.92
N ILE A 9 6.23 -10.80 -68.23
CA ILE A 9 7.36 -10.25 -67.47
C ILE A 9 8.39 -9.76 -68.50
N ALA A 10 8.31 -8.49 -68.87
CA ALA A 10 9.28 -7.82 -69.75
C ALA A 10 10.47 -7.30 -68.93
N GLU A 11 11.06 -8.14 -68.07
CA GLU A 11 12.25 -7.79 -67.28
C GLU A 11 13.51 -8.25 -68.01
N GLN A 12 14.45 -7.34 -68.23
CA GLN A 12 15.74 -7.63 -68.86
C GLN A 12 16.73 -8.21 -67.84
N CYS A 13 17.55 -9.17 -68.30
CA CYS A 13 18.57 -9.77 -67.47
C CYS A 13 19.66 -8.74 -67.13
N ARG A 14 19.93 -8.57 -65.83
CA ARG A 14 20.97 -7.63 -65.35
C ARG A 14 22.37 -7.96 -65.85
N LEU A 15 22.67 -9.24 -66.09
CA LEU A 15 23.96 -9.68 -66.63
C LEU A 15 24.00 -9.67 -68.17
N HIS A 16 22.84 -9.72 -68.82
CA HIS A 16 22.69 -9.74 -70.27
C HIS A 16 21.57 -8.78 -70.67
N PRO A 17 21.78 -7.46 -70.66
CA PRO A 17 20.71 -6.47 -70.79
C PRO A 17 19.87 -6.60 -72.08
N ALA A 18 20.46 -7.13 -73.16
CA ALA A 18 19.75 -7.38 -74.41
C ALA A 18 18.90 -8.68 -74.41
N LYS A 19 18.78 -9.38 -73.29
CA LYS A 19 18.05 -10.65 -73.16
C LYS A 19 17.00 -10.54 -72.06
N GLU A 20 15.78 -10.96 -72.35
CA GLU A 20 14.70 -11.05 -71.37
C GLU A 20 14.91 -12.25 -70.43
N ILE A 21 14.42 -12.12 -69.21
CA ILE A 21 14.27 -13.22 -68.27
C ILE A 21 13.22 -14.17 -68.82
N SER A 22 13.55 -15.46 -68.88
CA SER A 22 12.69 -16.47 -69.51
C SER A 22 12.65 -17.80 -68.78
N THR A 23 13.47 -17.98 -67.74
CA THR A 23 13.60 -19.24 -66.98
C THR A 23 13.87 -18.95 -65.51
N TYR A 24 13.63 -19.91 -64.62
CA TYR A 24 13.97 -19.81 -63.20
C TYR A 24 14.95 -20.91 -62.80
N CYS A 25 16.09 -20.56 -62.21
CA CYS A 25 17.02 -21.53 -61.66
C CYS A 25 16.57 -21.89 -60.23
N ILE A 26 16.13 -23.13 -60.03
CA ILE A 26 15.61 -23.63 -58.75
C ILE A 26 16.73 -23.67 -57.71
N ASP A 27 17.90 -24.20 -58.09
CA ASP A 27 19.02 -24.41 -57.15
C ASP A 27 19.58 -23.08 -56.62
N CYS A 28 19.58 -22.03 -57.46
CA CYS A 28 20.01 -20.69 -57.06
C CYS A 28 18.86 -19.80 -56.58
N GLN A 29 17.61 -20.24 -56.74
CA GLN A 29 16.39 -19.48 -56.47
C GLN A 29 16.31 -18.11 -57.16
N VAL A 30 16.79 -18.00 -58.40
CA VAL A 30 16.82 -16.73 -59.15
C VAL A 30 16.26 -16.84 -60.57
N PRO A 31 15.56 -15.79 -61.06
CA PRO A 31 15.16 -15.71 -62.45
C PRO A 31 16.37 -15.49 -63.37
N CYS A 32 16.37 -16.13 -64.53
CA CYS A 32 17.49 -16.23 -65.47
C CYS A 32 17.02 -16.03 -66.93
N CYS A 33 17.88 -15.43 -67.77
CA CYS A 33 17.74 -15.54 -69.22
C CYS A 33 18.44 -16.81 -69.74
N ALA A 34 18.15 -17.19 -70.99
CA ALA A 34 18.74 -18.36 -71.63
C ALA A 34 20.29 -18.36 -71.62
N THR A 35 20.93 -17.19 -71.72
CA THR A 35 22.40 -17.09 -71.65
C THR A 35 22.93 -17.43 -70.25
N CYS A 36 22.27 -16.94 -69.19
CA CYS A 36 22.63 -17.29 -67.81
C CYS A 36 22.50 -18.79 -67.56
N GLN A 37 21.43 -19.39 -68.09
CA GLN A 37 21.18 -20.83 -67.97
C GLN A 37 22.37 -21.64 -68.50
N VAL A 38 22.87 -21.31 -69.70
CA VAL A 38 23.96 -22.07 -70.33
C VAL A 38 25.32 -21.75 -69.71
N GLN A 39 25.59 -20.50 -69.34
CA GLN A 39 26.92 -20.10 -68.89
C GLN A 39 27.18 -20.33 -67.41
N LYS A 40 26.17 -20.13 -66.56
CA LYS A 40 26.34 -20.15 -65.09
C LYS A 40 25.51 -21.23 -64.40
N HIS A 41 24.37 -21.60 -64.96
CA HIS A 41 23.42 -22.53 -64.32
C HIS A 41 23.27 -23.83 -65.12
N GLN A 42 24.29 -24.21 -65.91
CA GLN A 42 24.20 -25.31 -66.87
C GLN A 42 23.87 -26.67 -66.23
N LYS A 43 24.34 -26.86 -64.99
CA LYS A 43 24.16 -28.10 -64.22
C LYS A 43 23.04 -27.99 -63.18
N HIS A 44 22.31 -26.89 -63.16
CA HIS A 44 21.27 -26.67 -62.16
C HIS A 44 19.89 -27.05 -62.70
N HIS A 45 18.96 -27.30 -61.78
CA HIS A 45 17.57 -27.51 -62.12
C HIS A 45 16.92 -26.19 -62.55
N ILE A 46 16.26 -26.21 -63.71
CA ILE A 46 15.61 -25.04 -64.32
C ILE A 46 14.12 -25.32 -64.47
N SER A 47 13.31 -24.34 -64.09
CA SER A 47 11.85 -24.31 -64.25
C SER A 47 11.45 -23.20 -65.22
N THR A 48 10.25 -23.30 -65.78
CA THR A 48 9.64 -22.18 -66.50
C THR A 48 9.33 -21.05 -65.52
N ILE A 49 9.22 -19.82 -66.01
CA ILE A 49 8.85 -18.69 -65.16
C ILE A 49 7.41 -18.85 -64.66
N GLU A 50 6.53 -19.42 -65.48
CA GLU A 50 5.13 -19.68 -65.16
C GLU A 50 4.98 -20.68 -64.00
N ASP A 51 5.71 -21.80 -64.05
CA ASP A 51 5.68 -22.80 -62.97
C ASP A 51 6.29 -22.25 -61.67
N ALA A 52 7.39 -21.50 -61.77
CA ALA A 52 8.00 -20.83 -60.62
C ALA A 52 7.07 -19.78 -60.01
N TYR A 53 6.34 -19.03 -60.83
CA TYR A 53 5.33 -18.08 -60.38
C TYR A 53 4.19 -18.79 -59.64
N LEU A 54 3.60 -19.84 -60.22
CA LEU A 54 2.52 -20.60 -59.58
C LEU A 54 2.99 -21.25 -58.27
N SER A 55 4.21 -21.77 -58.23
CA SER A 55 4.81 -22.31 -57.00
C SER A 55 4.98 -21.23 -55.92
N ALA A 56 5.50 -20.06 -56.29
CA ALA A 56 5.65 -18.93 -55.37
C ALA A 56 4.29 -18.41 -54.88
N GLU A 57 3.30 -18.28 -55.77
CA GLU A 57 1.94 -17.87 -55.44
C GLU A 57 1.29 -18.85 -54.45
N ASN A 58 1.38 -20.16 -54.71
CA ASN A 58 0.86 -21.18 -53.79
C ASN A 58 1.54 -21.10 -52.42
N ARG A 59 2.88 -21.03 -52.38
CA ARG A 59 3.63 -20.90 -51.12
C ARG A 59 3.24 -19.65 -50.33
N LEU A 60 3.12 -18.49 -51.01
CA LEU A 60 2.70 -17.26 -50.34
C LEU A 60 1.26 -17.35 -49.84
N ASN A 61 0.35 -17.94 -50.63
CA ASN A 61 -1.03 -18.16 -50.19
C ASN A 61 -1.11 -19.12 -49.00
N ASP A 62 -0.30 -20.17 -48.95
CA ASP A 62 -0.27 -21.09 -47.83
C ASP A 62 0.30 -20.44 -46.57
N ASN A 63 1.36 -19.63 -46.71
CA ASN A 63 1.88 -18.81 -45.60
C ASN A 63 0.83 -17.83 -45.08
N VAL A 64 0.08 -17.15 -45.96
CA VAL A 64 -1.01 -16.24 -45.55
C VAL A 64 -2.08 -17.01 -44.81
N LYS A 65 -2.48 -18.19 -45.29
CA LYS A 65 -3.46 -19.04 -44.59
C LYS A 65 -2.97 -19.46 -43.21
N GLU A 66 -1.71 -19.87 -43.07
CA GLU A 66 -1.12 -20.25 -41.77
C GLU A 66 -1.10 -19.05 -40.80
N LEU A 67 -0.70 -17.87 -41.30
CA LEU A 67 -0.71 -16.64 -40.50
C LEU A 67 -2.12 -16.28 -40.02
N GLU A 68 -3.12 -16.36 -40.91
CA GLU A 68 -4.51 -16.01 -40.60
C GLU A 68 -5.21 -17.04 -39.72
N LYS A 69 -4.95 -18.34 -39.92
CA LYS A 69 -5.68 -19.42 -39.25
C LYS A 69 -5.04 -19.90 -37.96
N ASP A 70 -3.71 -19.84 -37.86
CA ASP A 70 -2.99 -20.45 -36.76
C ASP A 70 -2.30 -19.37 -35.91
N VAL A 71 -1.51 -18.49 -36.54
CA VAL A 71 -0.68 -17.53 -35.81
C VAL A 71 -1.51 -16.39 -35.21
N LEU A 72 -2.34 -15.72 -36.01
CA LEU A 72 -3.12 -14.57 -35.57
C LEU A 72 -4.08 -14.93 -34.42
N PRO A 73 -4.88 -16.02 -34.48
CA PRO A 73 -5.76 -16.40 -33.37
C PRO A 73 -4.99 -16.75 -32.10
N THR A 74 -3.81 -17.36 -32.23
CA THR A 74 -2.95 -17.71 -31.10
C THR A 74 -2.42 -16.45 -30.41
N ILE A 75 -1.99 -15.45 -31.17
CA ILE A 75 -1.57 -14.15 -30.63
C ILE A 75 -2.74 -13.41 -29.97
N ASP A 76 -3.93 -13.41 -30.59
CA ASP A 76 -5.13 -12.79 -30.01
C ASP A 76 -5.51 -13.44 -28.68
N GLN A 77 -5.47 -14.78 -28.60
CA GLN A 77 -5.72 -15.52 -27.37
C GLN A 77 -4.70 -15.17 -26.27
N MET A 78 -3.42 -15.08 -26.60
CA MET A 78 -2.38 -14.66 -25.65
C MET A 78 -2.59 -13.22 -25.18
N ALA A 79 -2.97 -12.32 -26.07
CA ALA A 79 -3.24 -10.92 -25.73
C ALA A 79 -4.43 -10.83 -24.77
N ASP A 80 -5.51 -11.56 -25.03
CA ASP A 80 -6.70 -11.56 -24.17
C ASP A 80 -6.46 -12.23 -22.82
N LYS A 81 -5.69 -13.34 -22.79
CA LYS A 81 -5.24 -13.95 -21.53
C LYS A 81 -4.43 -12.96 -20.70
N THR A 82 -3.47 -12.27 -21.32
CA THR A 82 -2.63 -11.26 -20.65
C THR A 82 -3.47 -10.09 -20.11
N LYS A 83 -4.47 -9.61 -20.87
CA LYS A 83 -5.40 -8.58 -20.40
C LYS A 83 -6.18 -9.04 -19.16
N LYS A 84 -6.67 -10.28 -19.17
CA LYS A 84 -7.38 -10.87 -18.04
C LYS A 84 -6.48 -10.99 -16.81
N GLU A 85 -5.29 -11.58 -16.94
CA GLU A 85 -4.31 -11.69 -15.85
C GLU A 85 -3.95 -10.33 -15.27
N ARG A 86 -3.75 -9.31 -16.12
CA ARG A 86 -3.53 -7.93 -15.68
C ARG A 86 -4.70 -7.40 -14.84
N SER A 87 -5.93 -7.65 -15.27
CA SER A 87 -7.12 -7.19 -14.54
C SER A 87 -7.24 -7.85 -13.17
N GLU A 88 -6.99 -9.16 -13.08
CA GLU A 88 -7.05 -9.93 -11.83
C GLU A 88 -5.91 -9.50 -10.88
N LYS A 89 -4.68 -9.39 -11.40
CA LYS A 89 -3.53 -8.88 -10.66
C LYS A 89 -3.78 -7.47 -10.12
N ARG A 90 -4.43 -6.61 -10.90
CA ARG A 90 -4.76 -5.24 -10.46
C ARG A 90 -5.68 -5.25 -9.23
N VAL A 91 -6.71 -6.09 -9.20
CA VAL A 91 -7.60 -6.21 -8.04
C VAL A 91 -6.81 -6.61 -6.79
N HIS A 92 -5.88 -7.57 -6.92
CA HIS A 92 -5.04 -7.99 -5.80
C HIS A 92 -4.09 -6.87 -5.34
N ILE A 93 -3.43 -6.16 -6.27
CA ILE A 93 -2.57 -5.01 -5.94
C ILE A 93 -3.36 -3.91 -5.22
N ASP A 94 -4.55 -3.59 -5.70
CA ASP A 94 -5.38 -2.54 -5.09
C ASP A 94 -5.85 -2.96 -3.68
N ARG A 95 -6.15 -4.24 -3.46
CA ARG A 95 -6.44 -4.79 -2.13
C ARG A 95 -5.24 -4.67 -1.18
N VAL A 96 -4.05 -5.16 -1.59
CA VAL A 96 -2.84 -5.08 -0.75
C VAL A 96 -2.48 -3.62 -0.46
N ARG A 97 -2.67 -2.71 -1.43
CA ARG A 97 -2.51 -1.27 -1.20
C ARG A 97 -3.43 -0.76 -0.08
N GLU A 98 -4.69 -1.19 -0.07
CA GLU A 98 -5.63 -0.78 0.98
C GLU A 98 -5.30 -1.37 2.35
N GLU A 99 -4.84 -2.63 2.40
CA GLU A 99 -4.35 -3.26 3.64
C GLU A 99 -3.17 -2.46 4.22
N VAL A 100 -2.15 -2.14 3.41
CA VAL A 100 -1.01 -1.30 3.83
C VAL A 100 -1.46 0.09 4.29
N ASN A 101 -2.41 0.70 3.57
CA ASN A 101 -2.92 2.03 3.92
C ASN A 101 -3.70 2.03 5.24
N THR A 102 -4.47 0.97 5.50
CA THR A 102 -5.24 0.79 6.74
C THR A 102 -4.30 0.62 7.91
N PHE A 103 -3.34 -0.32 7.80
CA PHE A 103 -2.32 -0.53 8.82
C PHE A 103 -1.53 0.74 9.14
N ARG A 104 -1.16 1.52 8.10
CA ARG A 104 -0.50 2.83 8.29
C ARG A 104 -1.33 3.81 9.12
N LYS A 105 -2.66 3.87 8.91
CA LYS A 105 -3.54 4.77 9.66
C LYS A 105 -3.62 4.33 11.12
N GLU A 106 -3.84 3.05 11.37
CA GLU A 106 -3.90 2.48 12.72
C GLU A 106 -2.60 2.70 13.49
N LEU A 107 -1.44 2.45 12.86
CA LEU A 107 -0.13 2.67 13.48
C LEU A 107 0.08 4.15 13.82
N LYS A 108 -0.29 5.06 12.92
CA LYS A 108 -0.19 6.50 13.17
C LYS A 108 -1.07 6.91 14.35
N GLU A 109 -2.31 6.43 14.40
CA GLU A 109 -3.25 6.74 15.47
C GLU A 109 -2.73 6.23 16.83
N ALA A 110 -2.20 5.01 16.90
CA ALA A 110 -1.62 4.47 18.12
C ALA A 110 -0.38 5.25 18.60
N VAL A 111 0.46 5.74 17.67
CA VAL A 111 1.60 6.60 18.00
C VAL A 111 1.12 7.95 18.52
N ASP A 112 0.15 8.57 17.85
CA ASP A 112 -0.41 9.86 18.25
C ASP A 112 -1.05 9.73 19.66
N GLU A 113 -1.85 8.68 19.92
CA GLU A 113 -2.42 8.37 21.26
C GLU A 113 -1.36 8.26 22.35
N SER A 114 -0.28 7.54 22.06
CA SER A 114 0.79 7.32 23.03
C SER A 114 1.49 8.63 23.38
N CYS A 115 1.67 9.52 22.39
CA CYS A 115 2.24 10.85 22.60
C CYS A 115 1.27 11.74 23.38
N ASP A 116 0.00 11.78 22.99
CA ASP A 116 -1.05 12.57 23.63
C ASP A 116 -1.20 12.20 25.11
N TYR A 117 -1.16 10.91 25.44
CA TYR A 117 -1.20 10.44 26.83
C TYR A 117 -0.02 10.98 27.67
N LEU A 118 1.19 11.02 27.10
CA LEU A 118 2.36 11.58 27.80
C LEU A 118 2.20 13.09 28.01
N ILE A 119 1.64 13.81 27.04
CA ILE A 119 1.37 15.24 27.13
C ILE A 119 0.29 15.52 28.19
N GLU A 120 -0.83 14.80 28.16
CA GLU A 120 -1.93 14.94 29.13
C GLU A 120 -1.43 14.72 30.56
N LYS A 121 -0.50 13.77 30.77
CA LYS A 121 0.12 13.55 32.08
C LYS A 121 0.93 14.75 32.57
N LEU A 122 1.60 15.48 31.67
CA LEU A 122 2.34 16.70 32.01
C LEU A 122 1.37 17.85 32.32
N GLU A 123 0.34 18.04 31.49
CA GLU A 123 -0.69 19.05 31.69
C GLU A 123 -1.47 18.84 33.00
N HIS A 124 -1.73 17.58 33.37
CA HIS A 124 -2.37 17.24 34.63
C HIS A 124 -1.49 17.62 35.84
N ASP A 125 -0.18 17.37 35.78
CA ASP A 125 0.75 17.74 36.85
C ASP A 125 0.82 19.27 37.03
N GLU A 126 0.84 20.03 35.91
CA GLU A 126 0.78 21.49 35.92
C GLU A 126 -0.56 22.00 36.52
N THR A 127 -1.68 21.41 36.09
CA THR A 127 -3.02 21.76 36.59
C THR A 127 -3.15 21.51 38.10
N GLU A 128 -2.58 20.42 38.62
CA GLU A 128 -2.56 20.14 40.05
C GLU A 128 -1.77 21.19 40.84
N LEU A 129 -0.66 21.69 40.30
CA LEU A 129 0.11 22.79 40.88
C LEU A 129 -0.68 24.11 40.86
N ASP A 130 -1.35 24.44 39.76
CA ASP A 130 -2.19 25.64 39.67
C ASP A 130 -3.37 25.59 40.66
N ASN A 131 -3.99 24.43 40.81
CA ASN A 131 -5.03 24.18 41.81
C ASN A 131 -4.50 24.38 43.23
N LEU A 132 -3.28 23.91 43.51
CA LEU A 132 -2.61 24.11 44.80
C LEU A 132 -2.31 25.58 45.07
N ILE A 133 -1.76 26.31 44.09
CA ILE A 133 -1.49 27.75 44.18
C ILE A 133 -2.77 28.52 44.46
N THR A 134 -3.86 28.19 43.77
CA THR A 134 -5.17 28.82 43.94
C THR A 134 -5.70 28.63 45.37
N LYS A 135 -5.64 27.39 45.89
CA LYS A 135 -6.05 27.08 47.27
C LYS A 135 -5.24 27.87 48.31
N LEU A 136 -3.92 27.92 48.14
CA LEU A 136 -3.01 28.67 49.01
C LEU A 136 -3.28 30.18 48.97
N ASN A 137 -3.54 30.74 47.79
CA ASN A 137 -3.87 32.16 47.63
C ASN A 137 -5.18 32.54 48.32
N VAL A 138 -6.21 31.70 48.23
CA VAL A 138 -7.48 31.91 48.96
C VAL A 138 -7.26 31.96 50.46
N GLN A 139 -6.47 31.04 51.02
CA GLN A 139 -6.18 31.01 52.46
C GLN A 139 -5.32 32.18 52.90
N LYS A 140 -4.32 32.55 52.11
CA LYS A 140 -3.52 33.75 52.32
C LYS A 140 -4.40 35.01 52.37
N GLY A 141 -5.45 35.08 51.53
CA GLY A 141 -6.46 36.14 51.57
C GLY A 141 -7.19 36.19 52.92
N LYS A 142 -7.77 35.07 53.35
CA LYS A 142 -8.49 34.96 54.64
C LYS A 142 -7.62 35.37 55.83
N ILE A 143 -6.35 34.95 55.85
CA ILE A 143 -5.40 35.31 56.91
C ILE A 143 -5.14 36.82 56.90
N ARG A 144 -4.96 37.44 55.73
CA ARG A 144 -4.74 38.89 55.61
C ARG A 144 -5.95 39.69 56.10
N GLU A 145 -7.16 39.25 55.79
CA GLU A 145 -8.39 39.89 56.26
C GLU A 145 -8.51 39.81 57.78
N LEU A 146 -8.24 38.64 58.38
CA LEU A 146 -8.23 38.49 59.83
C LEU A 146 -7.18 39.38 60.50
N ILE A 147 -5.95 39.44 59.96
CA ILE A 147 -4.90 40.33 60.46
C ILE A 147 -5.37 41.79 60.43
N LYS A 148 -6.04 42.20 59.35
CA LYS A 148 -6.58 43.56 59.22
C LYS A 148 -7.64 43.84 60.28
N GLU A 149 -8.62 42.95 60.42
CA GLU A 149 -9.70 43.05 61.42
C GLU A 149 -9.14 43.16 62.84
N VAL A 150 -8.22 42.27 63.21
CA VAL A 150 -7.57 42.26 64.53
C VAL A 150 -6.80 43.56 64.76
N ASN A 151 -6.05 44.05 63.77
CA ASN A 151 -5.33 45.32 63.89
C ASN A 151 -6.27 46.52 64.05
N GLU A 152 -7.41 46.55 63.35
CA GLU A 152 -8.42 47.62 63.52
C GLU A 152 -9.01 47.61 64.93
N ILE A 153 -9.27 46.42 65.50
CA ILE A 153 -9.74 46.28 66.89
C ILE A 153 -8.68 46.80 67.88
N ILE A 154 -7.41 46.40 67.68
CA ILE A 154 -6.29 46.87 68.51
C ILE A 154 -6.15 48.40 68.44
N GLN A 155 -6.27 48.99 67.25
CA GLN A 155 -6.15 50.44 67.06
C GLN A 155 -7.27 51.24 67.73
N LYS A 156 -8.51 50.71 67.78
CA LYS A 156 -9.63 51.37 68.46
C LYS A 156 -9.42 51.47 69.97
N GLY A 157 -8.76 50.48 70.58
CA GLY A 157 -8.37 50.53 72.00
C GLY A 157 -9.53 50.54 72.99
N ASP A 158 -10.73 50.10 72.58
CA ASP A 158 -11.95 50.11 73.40
C ASP A 158 -12.30 48.71 73.95
N LEU A 159 -13.46 48.58 74.60
CA LEU A 159 -13.92 47.32 75.20
C LEU A 159 -14.09 46.16 74.19
N SER A 160 -14.08 46.42 72.87
CA SER A 160 -14.13 45.38 71.85
C SER A 160 -12.92 44.43 71.93
N MET A 161 -11.75 44.92 72.35
CA MET A 161 -10.56 44.09 72.53
C MET A 161 -10.74 42.96 73.54
N ILE A 162 -11.49 43.21 74.63
CA ILE A 162 -11.73 42.23 75.69
C ILE A 162 -12.81 41.22 75.28
N LYS A 163 -13.73 41.66 74.40
CA LYS A 163 -14.85 40.84 73.94
C LYS A 163 -14.53 40.01 72.69
N TYR A 164 -13.50 40.38 71.95
CA TYR A 164 -13.14 39.71 70.70
C TYR A 164 -12.35 38.43 70.99
N SER A 165 -12.81 37.32 70.40
CA SER A 165 -12.13 36.02 70.47
C SER A 165 -11.77 35.59 69.06
N PRO A 166 -10.52 35.80 68.61
CA PRO A 166 -10.12 35.38 67.27
C PRO A 166 -10.14 33.86 67.13
N PRO A 167 -10.37 33.34 65.92
CA PRO A 167 -10.13 31.94 65.60
C PRO A 167 -8.64 31.58 65.82
N SER A 168 -8.38 30.34 66.24
CA SER A 168 -7.01 29.86 66.50
C SER A 168 -6.16 29.90 65.22
N PRO A 169 -4.88 30.31 65.27
CA PRO A 169 -3.99 30.29 64.10
C PRO A 169 -3.94 28.94 63.38
N SER A 170 -4.09 27.85 64.15
CA SER A 170 -4.10 26.48 63.61
C SER A 170 -5.27 26.22 62.66
N THR A 171 -6.39 26.95 62.76
CA THR A 171 -7.53 26.80 61.84
C THR A 171 -7.25 27.33 60.44
N PHE A 172 -6.16 28.08 60.27
CA PHE A 172 -5.73 28.62 58.98
C PHE A 172 -4.57 27.86 58.35
N ILE A 173 -3.97 26.92 59.09
CA ILE A 173 -2.96 26.01 58.53
C ILE A 173 -3.70 25.03 57.64
N PRO A 174 -3.38 25.01 56.35
CA PRO A 174 -4.15 24.20 55.45
C PRO A 174 -3.62 22.77 55.42
N GLU A 175 -4.52 21.79 55.45
CA GLU A 175 -4.21 20.39 55.13
C GLU A 175 -3.98 20.24 53.62
N VAL A 176 -2.97 20.92 53.08
CA VAL A 176 -2.59 20.74 51.68
C VAL A 176 -1.33 19.89 51.62
N PRO A 177 -1.31 18.84 50.79
CA PRO A 177 -0.09 18.08 50.57
C PRO A 177 1.02 19.00 50.07
N THR A 178 2.22 18.80 50.60
CA THR A 178 3.42 19.47 50.09
C THR A 178 3.60 19.12 48.61
N PRO A 179 3.85 20.10 47.72
CA PRO A 179 4.05 19.83 46.30
C PRO A 179 5.25 18.88 46.12
N ARG A 180 5.15 17.96 45.16
CA ARG A 180 6.25 17.05 44.82
C ARG A 180 7.40 17.86 44.21
N SER A 181 8.62 17.66 44.70
CA SER A 181 9.85 18.30 44.18
C SER A 181 10.45 17.54 42.99
N THR A 182 9.63 17.00 42.10
CA THR A 182 10.09 16.23 40.94
C THR A 182 10.00 17.05 39.66
N ILE A 183 10.96 16.88 38.76
CA ILE A 183 10.98 17.52 37.43
C ILE A 183 10.76 16.43 36.39
N PRO A 184 9.84 16.60 35.43
CA PRO A 184 9.65 15.63 34.36
C PRO A 184 10.85 15.65 33.40
N VAL A 185 11.31 14.46 33.01
CA VAL A 185 12.38 14.29 32.00
C VAL A 185 11.86 13.33 30.93
N PHE A 186 11.84 13.79 29.67
CA PHE A 186 11.52 12.94 28.54
C PHE A 186 12.78 12.21 28.06
N SER A 187 12.68 10.90 27.85
CA SER A 187 13.77 10.06 27.31
C SER A 187 13.18 9.15 26.23
N PRO A 188 13.35 9.48 24.94
CA PRO A 188 12.79 8.68 23.86
C PRO A 188 13.46 7.31 23.78
N GLY A 189 12.72 6.31 23.28
CA GLY A 189 13.28 5.00 22.99
C GLY A 189 14.41 5.07 21.94
N ARG A 190 15.45 4.26 22.12
CA ARG A 190 16.57 4.16 21.16
C ARG A 190 16.16 3.35 19.93
N ASP A 191 16.74 3.69 18.78
CA ASP A 191 16.60 2.95 17.50
C ASP A 191 15.16 2.74 16.99
N ILE A 192 14.24 3.61 17.42
CA ILE A 192 12.80 3.47 17.15
C ILE A 192 12.49 3.38 15.65
N LEU A 193 13.22 4.10 14.79
CA LEU A 193 13.00 4.06 13.35
C LEU A 193 13.35 2.71 12.72
N SER A 194 14.36 2.02 13.27
CA SER A 194 14.72 0.67 12.79
C SER A 194 13.65 -0.33 13.20
N ILE A 195 13.15 -0.22 14.43
CA ILE A 195 12.07 -1.08 14.96
C ILE A 195 10.78 -0.85 14.16
N ILE A 196 10.41 0.40 13.88
CA ILE A 196 9.22 0.71 13.08
C ILE A 196 9.34 0.11 11.67
N LYS A 197 10.50 0.24 11.02
CA LYS A 197 10.72 -0.35 9.69
C LYS A 197 10.55 -1.86 9.69
N ASP A 198 11.13 -2.55 10.67
CA ASP A 198 10.99 -3.99 10.85
C ASP A 198 9.52 -4.40 11.06
N ARG A 199 8.81 -3.68 11.94
CA ARG A 199 7.43 -4.00 12.32
C ARG A 199 6.38 -3.65 11.27
N ILE A 200 6.67 -2.74 10.33
CA ILE A 200 5.80 -2.47 9.17
C ILE A 200 5.81 -3.64 8.18
N GLY A 201 6.92 -4.36 8.07
CA GLY A 201 7.06 -5.50 7.15
C GLY A 201 7.34 -5.12 5.70
N THR A 202 7.21 -6.10 4.80
CA THR A 202 7.52 -5.99 3.37
C THR A 202 6.43 -6.61 2.52
N VAL A 203 6.31 -6.15 1.27
CA VAL A 203 5.45 -6.80 0.26
C VAL A 203 6.30 -7.78 -0.53
N GLU A 204 5.98 -9.06 -0.43
CA GLU A 204 6.60 -10.13 -1.21
C GLU A 204 5.71 -10.52 -2.40
N TRP A 205 6.34 -10.89 -3.52
CA TRP A 205 5.64 -11.31 -4.73
C TRP A 205 5.73 -12.82 -4.85
N ILE A 206 4.61 -13.50 -4.64
CA ILE A 206 4.52 -14.95 -4.80
C ILE A 206 4.15 -15.24 -6.27
N GLU A 207 4.99 -16.01 -6.96
CA GLU A 207 4.69 -16.52 -8.29
C GLU A 207 3.65 -17.64 -8.16
N ILE A 208 2.44 -17.40 -8.69
CA ILE A 208 1.44 -18.45 -8.82
C ILE A 208 1.78 -19.18 -10.14
N ASN A 209 2.48 -20.32 -10.06
CA ASN A 209 2.78 -21.13 -11.23
C ASN A 209 1.48 -21.45 -11.99
N SER A 210 1.39 -20.94 -13.22
CA SER A 210 0.28 -21.23 -14.14
C SER A 210 0.49 -22.53 -14.94
N GLU A 211 1.40 -23.39 -14.47
CA GLU A 211 1.74 -24.69 -15.07
C GLU A 211 0.72 -25.78 -14.69
N SER A 212 -0.51 -25.63 -15.17
CA SER A 212 -1.39 -26.77 -15.38
C SER A 212 -2.47 -26.37 -16.38
N ARG A 213 -2.10 -26.22 -17.66
CA ARG A 213 -2.99 -26.28 -18.82
C ARG A 213 -2.19 -26.12 -20.13
N LEU A 214 -1.41 -27.15 -20.47
CA LEU A 214 -1.12 -27.42 -21.87
C LEU A 214 -2.35 -28.14 -22.47
N PRO A 215 -2.74 -27.88 -23.73
CA PRO A 215 -3.74 -28.69 -24.43
C PRO A 215 -3.21 -30.12 -24.62
N PRO A 216 -4.07 -31.15 -24.67
CA PRO A 216 -3.60 -32.52 -24.83
C PRO A 216 -3.08 -32.71 -26.25
N THR A 217 -1.75 -32.77 -26.41
CA THR A 217 -1.14 -33.47 -27.54
C THR A 217 -1.23 -34.97 -27.29
N SER A 218 -1.71 -35.65 -28.32
CA SER A 218 -2.03 -37.08 -28.30
C SER A 218 -0.78 -37.94 -28.08
N GLN A 219 -0.93 -38.92 -27.18
CA GLN A 219 -0.20 -40.19 -27.08
C GLN A 219 1.29 -40.12 -26.71
N GLU A 220 1.62 -40.55 -25.49
CA GLU A 220 2.55 -41.67 -25.27
C GLU A 220 2.44 -42.20 -23.83
N GLN A 221 2.76 -43.49 -23.70
CA GLN A 221 2.28 -44.42 -22.69
C GLN A 221 2.91 -44.23 -21.30
N GLN A 222 2.08 -44.42 -20.27
CA GLN A 222 2.47 -44.43 -18.87
C GLN A 222 3.39 -45.61 -18.54
N SER A 223 4.46 -45.34 -17.80
CA SER A 223 5.10 -46.30 -16.88
C SER A 223 4.99 -45.72 -15.47
N PRO A 224 4.70 -46.52 -14.42
CA PRO A 224 4.52 -46.00 -13.07
C PRO A 224 5.86 -45.59 -12.43
N PRO A 225 5.93 -44.50 -11.64
CA PRO A 225 7.15 -44.11 -10.92
C PRO A 225 7.34 -44.95 -9.65
N PRO A 226 8.59 -45.12 -9.17
CA PRO A 226 8.88 -45.87 -7.97
C PRO A 226 8.48 -45.11 -6.70
N GLU A 227 8.02 -45.89 -5.73
CA GLU A 227 7.57 -45.50 -4.39
C GLU A 227 8.64 -44.71 -3.63
N GLN A 228 8.35 -43.45 -3.27
CA GLN A 228 9.23 -42.61 -2.43
C GLN A 228 8.73 -42.61 -0.99
N GLN A 229 9.64 -42.94 -0.06
CA GLN A 229 9.42 -42.92 1.39
C GLN A 229 9.19 -41.49 1.92
N PRO A 230 8.37 -41.31 2.98
CA PRO A 230 8.09 -39.99 3.54
C PRO A 230 9.31 -39.40 4.29
N GLN A 231 9.60 -38.12 4.05
CA GLN A 231 10.57 -37.34 4.84
C GLN A 231 9.92 -36.74 6.11
N PRO A 232 10.66 -36.57 7.21
CA PRO A 232 10.11 -36.12 8.49
C PRO A 232 9.89 -34.60 8.55
N GLU A 233 8.74 -34.18 9.10
CA GLU A 233 8.42 -32.78 9.41
C GLU A 233 9.30 -32.20 10.54
N LEU A 234 9.82 -31.00 10.33
CA LEU A 234 10.47 -30.18 11.37
C LEU A 234 9.41 -29.32 12.11
N PRO A 235 9.51 -29.15 13.44
CA PRO A 235 8.48 -28.49 14.24
C PRO A 235 8.51 -26.95 14.13
N LEU A 236 7.31 -26.35 14.13
CA LEU A 236 7.08 -24.90 14.12
C LEU A 236 7.47 -24.23 15.46
N PRO A 237 7.97 -22.98 15.45
CA PRO A 237 8.30 -22.22 16.66
C PRO A 237 7.05 -21.69 17.39
N PRO A 238 7.11 -21.47 18.72
CA PRO A 238 5.94 -21.10 19.52
C PRO A 238 5.53 -19.63 19.35
N LEU A 239 4.22 -19.39 19.34
CA LEU A 239 3.60 -18.05 19.33
C LEU A 239 3.75 -17.32 20.68
N PRO A 240 3.77 -15.98 20.72
CA PRO A 240 3.84 -15.20 21.97
C PRO A 240 2.55 -15.32 22.81
N GLU A 241 2.72 -15.48 24.11
CA GLU A 241 1.64 -15.61 25.11
C GLU A 241 0.79 -14.34 25.25
N LEU A 242 -0.52 -14.45 25.00
CA LEU A 242 -1.51 -13.44 25.35
C LEU A 242 -1.82 -13.49 26.85
N LEU A 243 -1.84 -12.33 27.52
CA LEU A 243 -2.16 -12.23 28.94
C LEU A 243 -3.59 -12.75 29.24
N PRO A 244 -3.79 -13.52 30.33
CA PRO A 244 -5.06 -14.19 30.60
C PRO A 244 -6.17 -13.23 31.06
N PRO A 245 -7.44 -13.52 30.70
CA PRO A 245 -8.60 -12.62 30.82
C PRO A 245 -9.11 -12.34 32.25
N HIS A 246 -8.36 -12.71 33.30
CA HIS A 246 -8.79 -12.55 34.70
C HIS A 246 -7.86 -11.68 35.56
N SER A 247 -6.92 -10.95 34.94
CA SER A 247 -6.14 -9.95 35.68
C SER A 247 -6.93 -8.66 35.88
N HIS A 248 -6.83 -8.04 37.06
CA HIS A 248 -7.43 -6.72 37.34
C HIS A 248 -6.91 -5.62 36.38
N GLN A 249 -5.76 -5.85 35.74
CA GLN A 249 -5.21 -5.00 34.67
C GLN A 249 -5.98 -5.14 33.35
N TYR A 250 -6.47 -6.33 33.00
CA TYR A 250 -7.31 -6.57 31.80
C TYR A 250 -8.61 -5.75 31.85
N TYR A 251 -9.30 -5.76 32.99
CA TYR A 251 -10.56 -5.01 33.16
C TYR A 251 -10.35 -3.49 33.21
N ARG A 252 -9.23 -3.00 33.77
CA ARG A 252 -8.87 -1.57 33.71
C ARG A 252 -8.60 -1.10 32.29
N TYR A 253 -7.92 -1.91 31.49
CA TYR A 253 -7.61 -1.61 30.10
C TYR A 253 -8.89 -1.57 29.23
N GLN A 254 -9.82 -2.51 29.41
CA GLN A 254 -11.08 -2.51 28.66
C GLN A 254 -12.01 -1.33 29.01
N ASN A 255 -12.13 -0.97 30.29
CA ASN A 255 -12.96 0.16 30.70
C ASN A 255 -12.39 1.50 30.21
N TYR A 256 -11.07 1.66 30.19
CA TYR A 256 -10.41 2.85 29.64
C TYR A 256 -10.64 2.98 28.12
N ASN A 257 -10.49 1.88 27.38
CA ASN A 257 -10.73 1.88 25.93
C ASN A 257 -12.20 2.15 25.56
N HIS A 258 -13.16 1.67 26.37
CA HIS A 258 -14.58 1.93 26.13
C HIS A 258 -14.94 3.42 26.33
N GLN A 259 -14.39 4.06 27.36
CA GLN A 259 -14.61 5.49 27.61
C GLN A 259 -13.95 6.38 26.53
N ASN A 260 -12.75 6.03 26.07
CA ASN A 260 -12.05 6.75 25.01
C ASN A 260 -12.72 6.59 23.64
N TYR A 261 -13.28 5.42 23.34
CA TYR A 261 -14.07 5.20 22.12
C TYR A 261 -15.28 6.14 22.07
N HIS A 262 -16.03 6.25 23.17
CA HIS A 262 -17.18 7.17 23.25
C HIS A 262 -16.77 8.65 23.17
N HIS A 263 -15.65 9.03 23.79
CA HIS A 263 -15.15 10.41 23.74
C HIS A 263 -14.72 10.82 22.33
N ARG A 264 -13.96 9.97 21.63
CA ARG A 264 -13.53 10.23 20.25
C ARG A 264 -14.68 10.24 19.25
N HIS A 265 -15.66 9.37 19.43
CA HIS A 265 -16.85 9.36 18.57
C HIS A 265 -17.68 10.65 18.72
N TYR A 266 -17.71 11.22 19.94
CA TYR A 266 -18.31 12.52 20.21
C TYR A 266 -17.50 13.67 19.59
N GLN A 267 -16.17 13.68 19.74
CA GLN A 267 -15.32 14.73 19.16
C GLN A 267 -15.35 14.75 17.62
N ASN A 268 -15.37 13.57 16.99
CA ASN A 268 -15.47 13.44 15.54
C ASN A 268 -16.84 13.93 15.01
N TYR A 269 -17.92 13.69 15.76
CA TYR A 269 -19.25 14.22 15.42
C TYR A 269 -19.28 15.75 15.41
N TYR A 270 -18.68 16.40 16.42
CA TYR A 270 -18.60 17.87 16.49
C TYR A 270 -17.69 18.47 15.41
N HIS A 271 -16.57 17.82 15.09
CA HIS A 271 -15.69 18.26 14.00
C HIS A 271 -16.41 18.19 12.64
N HIS A 272 -17.20 17.14 12.40
CA HIS A 272 -17.95 17.00 11.15
C HIS A 272 -19.07 18.06 11.01
N GLN A 273 -19.79 18.38 12.09
CA GLN A 273 -20.80 19.43 12.07
C GLN A 273 -20.19 20.83 11.85
N ASN A 274 -19.05 21.12 12.46
CA ASN A 274 -18.34 22.40 12.29
C ASN A 274 -17.76 22.57 10.88
N TYR A 275 -17.30 21.48 10.26
CA TYR A 275 -16.82 21.47 8.89
C TYR A 275 -17.95 21.80 7.89
N HIS A 276 -19.13 21.18 8.05
CA HIS A 276 -20.30 21.47 7.22
C HIS A 276 -20.82 22.91 7.39
N HIS A 277 -20.78 23.46 8.61
CA HIS A 277 -21.22 24.84 8.88
C HIS A 277 -20.28 25.89 8.25
N ARG A 278 -18.95 25.66 8.27
CA ARG A 278 -17.97 26.56 7.63
C ARG A 278 -18.05 26.54 6.11
N HIS A 279 -18.31 25.37 5.50
CA HIS A 279 -18.43 25.28 4.04
C HIS A 279 -19.73 25.85 3.49
N HIS A 280 -20.82 25.86 4.28
CA HIS A 280 -22.07 26.49 3.87
C HIS A 280 -22.01 28.03 3.91
N ASN A 281 -21.25 28.61 4.85
CA ASN A 281 -21.07 30.06 4.96
C ASN A 281 -20.09 30.64 3.93
N ASN A 282 -19.05 29.88 3.52
CA ASN A 282 -18.12 30.33 2.49
C ASN A 282 -18.73 30.37 1.07
N ASN A 283 -19.84 29.65 0.82
CA ASN A 283 -20.54 29.69 -0.46
C ASN A 283 -21.56 30.83 -0.60
N HIS A 284 -21.91 31.53 0.49
CA HIS A 284 -22.83 32.69 0.43
C HIS A 284 -22.12 34.04 0.32
N ASN A 285 -20.79 34.09 0.49
CA ASN A 285 -20.00 35.33 0.42
C ASN A 285 -19.31 35.55 -0.94
N ASN A 286 -19.62 34.73 -1.95
CA ASN A 286 -18.95 34.78 -3.26
C ASN A 286 -19.94 34.87 -4.44
N ASN A 287 -21.08 35.52 -4.24
CA ASN A 287 -22.02 35.89 -5.30
C ASN A 287 -22.50 37.33 -5.11
#